data_AF-A0A9N9DAE4-F1
#
_entry.id   AF-A0A9N9DAE4-F1
#
_cell.length_a   1.000
_cell.length_b   1.000
_cell.length_c   1.000
_cell.angle_alpha   90.00
_cell.angle_beta   90.00
_cell.angle_gamma   90.00
#
_symmetry.space_group_name_H-M   'P 1'
#
loop_
_entity.id
_entity.type
_entity.pdbx_description
1 polymer ?
#
loop_
_entity_poly.entity_id
_entity_poly.type
_entity_poly.pdbx_seq_one_letter_code
_entity_poly.pdbx_strand_id
1 'polypeptide(L)'
;MVVKTSPIKKFKRIDLESCLNPIKGQMVFPDNPQYFQDITDENTLQTLFDTINELGQTLTDDITFLVNLNATYLQLNGVYLGTEENAQIVMKNFTSLSKPNSTYYYEETFFSSVVRWSGVTEEGVINPVLQPRTSAI
;
A
#
# COMPACT_ATOMS: atom_id res chain seq x y z
N MET A 1 6.59 57.50 42.77
CA MET A 1 7.37 56.52 41.99
C MET A 1 6.46 55.31 41.78
N VAL A 2 5.91 55.12 40.58
CA VAL A 2 4.95 54.03 40.30
C VAL A 2 5.65 52.99 39.45
N VAL A 3 5.80 51.78 39.98
CA VAL A 3 6.36 50.63 39.24
C VAL A 3 5.27 50.10 38.32
N LYS A 4 5.48 50.19 37.00
CA LYS A 4 4.63 49.53 36.00
C LYS A 4 5.10 48.09 35.83
N THR A 5 4.29 47.14 36.26
CA THR A 5 4.44 45.73 35.87
C THR A 5 3.84 45.52 34.48
N SER A 6 4.63 44.97 33.55
CA SER A 6 4.20 44.65 32.19
C SER A 6 3.24 43.45 32.16
N PRO A 7 2.25 43.41 31.24
CA PRO A 7 1.32 42.28 31.14
C PRO A 7 2.00 41.03 30.58
N ILE A 8 1.54 39.86 31.04
CA ILE A 8 1.95 38.54 30.56
C ILE A 8 1.61 38.41 29.06
N LYS A 9 2.62 38.10 28.23
CA LYS A 9 2.44 37.85 26.79
C LYS A 9 1.52 36.63 26.61
N LYS A 10 0.34 36.83 26.01
CA LYS A 10 -0.49 35.73 25.50
C LYS A 10 0.28 35.05 24.37
N PHE A 11 0.53 33.74 24.50
CA PHE A 11 1.03 32.94 23.38
C PHE A 11 -0.03 32.92 22.28
N LYS A 12 0.33 33.48 21.13
CA LYS A 12 -0.50 33.44 19.92
C LYS A 12 -0.57 31.96 19.50
N ARG A 13 -1.77 31.37 19.44
CA ARG A 13 -1.94 30.09 18.73
C ARG A 13 -1.50 30.33 17.31
N ILE A 14 -0.44 29.63 16.90
CA ILE A 14 0.03 29.67 15.54
C ILE A 14 -0.87 28.71 14.77
N ASP A 15 -1.61 29.27 13.83
CA ASP A 15 -2.42 28.51 12.89
C ASP A 15 -1.47 27.72 11.97
N LEU A 16 -1.69 26.41 11.85
CA LEU A 16 -0.89 25.53 10.99
C LEU A 16 -0.88 26.04 9.55
N GLU A 17 -1.98 26.64 9.10
CA GLU A 17 -2.12 27.21 7.76
C GLU A 17 -1.12 28.35 7.52
N SER A 18 -0.87 29.18 8.54
CA SER A 18 0.14 30.24 8.53
C SER A 18 1.57 29.70 8.51
N CYS A 19 1.82 28.52 9.08
CA CYS A 19 3.14 27.89 9.05
C CYS A 19 3.47 27.24 7.71
N LEU A 20 2.45 26.77 6.98
CA LEU A 20 2.62 25.99 5.76
C LEU A 20 2.55 26.86 4.49
N ASN A 21 1.88 28.01 4.53
CA ASN A 21 1.79 28.97 3.41
C ASN A 21 3.14 29.39 2.78
N PRO A 22 4.26 29.56 3.54
CA PRO A 22 5.55 29.92 2.95
C PRO A 22 6.27 28.73 2.30
N ILE A 23 5.89 27.49 2.64
CA ILE A 23 6.51 26.28 2.10
C ILE A 23 5.95 26.09 0.69
N LYS A 24 6.65 26.65 -0.29
CA LYS A 24 6.43 26.30 -1.69
C LYS A 24 6.90 24.87 -1.88
N GLY A 25 5.95 23.93 -1.84
CA GLY A 25 6.24 22.53 -2.20
C GLY A 25 6.80 22.50 -3.60
N GLN A 26 8.10 22.26 -3.71
CA GLN A 26 8.73 21.94 -4.98
C GLN A 26 8.85 20.43 -5.03
N MET A 27 8.21 19.81 -6.01
CA MET A 27 8.36 18.38 -6.26
C MET A 27 9.83 18.15 -6.66
N VAL A 28 10.61 17.54 -5.77
CA VAL A 28 12.02 17.26 -6.03
C VAL A 28 12.08 15.92 -6.75
N PHE A 29 11.98 15.97 -8.08
CA PHE A 29 12.35 14.83 -8.92
C PHE A 29 13.88 14.74 -8.98
N PRO A 30 14.49 13.55 -8.84
CA PRO A 30 15.94 13.42 -9.01
C PRO A 30 16.30 13.54 -10.50
N ASP A 31 17.31 14.36 -10.80
CA ASP A 31 17.85 14.70 -12.13
C ASP A 31 18.54 13.52 -12.86
N ASN A 32 17.98 12.30 -12.80
CA ASN A 32 18.48 11.13 -13.50
C ASN A 32 17.57 10.78 -14.68
N PRO A 33 18.03 10.90 -15.94
CA PRO A 33 17.23 10.62 -17.13
C PRO A 33 16.81 9.15 -17.29
N GLN A 34 17.30 8.22 -16.45
CA GLN A 34 16.87 6.82 -16.35
C GLN A 34 15.83 6.54 -15.24
N TYR A 35 15.43 7.53 -14.43
CA TYR A 35 14.60 7.31 -13.23
C TYR A 35 13.10 7.10 -13.54
N PHE A 36 12.62 7.49 -14.73
CA PHE A 36 11.18 7.57 -15.05
C PHE A 36 10.71 6.74 -16.25
N GLN A 37 11.56 5.95 -16.90
CA GLN A 37 11.10 5.22 -18.10
C GLN A 37 10.17 4.04 -17.80
N ASP A 38 10.15 3.48 -16.58
CA ASP A 38 9.25 2.37 -16.22
C ASP A 38 8.49 2.64 -14.91
N ILE A 39 8.07 3.90 -14.69
CA ILE A 39 6.83 4.17 -13.95
C ILE A 39 5.83 3.22 -14.59
N THR A 40 5.35 2.21 -13.86
CA THR A 40 4.18 1.46 -14.30
C THR A 40 3.11 2.51 -14.55
N ASP A 41 2.84 2.82 -15.84
CA ASP A 41 2.21 4.03 -16.38
C ASP A 41 1.39 4.75 -15.31
N GLU A 42 1.69 6.00 -14.96
CA GLU A 42 1.02 6.73 -13.88
C GLU A 42 -0.52 6.58 -13.95
N ASN A 43 -1.06 6.46 -15.17
CA ASN A 43 -2.45 6.11 -15.43
C ASN A 43 -2.87 4.73 -14.92
N THR A 44 -2.03 3.70 -15.07
CA THR A 44 -2.24 2.34 -14.52
C THR A 44 -2.24 2.34 -13.00
N LEU A 45 -1.32 3.06 -12.35
CA LEU A 45 -1.30 3.16 -10.89
C LEU A 45 -2.56 3.88 -10.37
N GLN A 46 -2.90 5.02 -10.99
CA GLN A 46 -4.10 5.77 -10.68
C GLN A 46 -5.36 4.92 -10.90
N THR A 47 -5.45 4.22 -12.04
CA THR A 47 -6.58 3.33 -12.38
C THR A 47 -6.76 2.23 -11.33
N LEU A 48 -5.68 1.64 -10.83
CA LEU A 48 -5.77 0.64 -9.76
C LEU A 48 -6.32 1.25 -8.47
N PHE A 49 -5.79 2.39 -8.01
CA PHE A 49 -6.25 3.01 -6.77
C PHE A 49 -7.68 3.53 -6.87
N ASP A 50 -8.09 4.06 -8.03
CA ASP A 50 -9.49 4.44 -8.28
C ASP A 50 -10.40 3.21 -8.23
N THR A 51 -9.97 2.09 -8.81
CA THR A 51 -10.70 0.82 -8.72
C THR A 51 -10.82 0.33 -7.28
N ILE A 52 -9.76 0.43 -6.47
CA ILE A 52 -9.79 0.06 -5.05
C ILE A 52 -10.75 0.97 -4.28
N ASN A 53 -10.74 2.28 -4.54
CA ASN A 53 -11.62 3.22 -3.88
C ASN A 53 -13.09 2.99 -4.24
N GLU A 54 -13.37 2.66 -5.51
CA GLU A 54 -14.73 2.43 -6.00
C GLU A 54 -15.29 1.06 -5.55
N LEU A 55 -14.49 0.00 -5.67
CA LEU A 55 -14.98 -1.38 -5.52
C LEU A 55 -14.45 -2.09 -4.27
N GLY A 56 -13.43 -1.56 -3.60
CA GLY A 56 -12.78 -2.25 -2.49
C GLY A 56 -13.73 -2.63 -1.35
N GLN A 57 -14.71 -1.77 -1.05
CA GLN A 57 -15.74 -2.04 -0.03
C GLN A 57 -16.83 -3.01 -0.49
N THR A 58 -16.89 -3.34 -1.78
CA THR A 58 -17.88 -4.27 -2.36
C THR A 58 -17.37 -5.71 -2.42
N LEU A 59 -16.07 -5.91 -2.20
CA LEU A 59 -15.46 -7.22 -2.16
C LEU A 59 -15.90 -7.98 -0.89
N THR A 60 -16.06 -9.29 -1.00
CA THR A 60 -16.43 -10.16 0.14
C THR A 60 -15.31 -10.22 1.18
N ASP A 61 -15.65 -10.47 2.44
CA ASP A 61 -14.68 -10.68 3.53
C ASP A 61 -13.77 -11.91 3.29
N ASP A 62 -14.14 -12.79 2.35
CA ASP A 62 -13.35 -13.97 1.95
C ASP A 62 -12.12 -13.63 1.11
N ILE A 63 -11.96 -12.38 0.65
CA ILE A 63 -10.77 -11.95 -0.11
C ILE A 63 -9.90 -10.99 0.69
N THR A 64 -8.59 -11.20 0.61
CA THR A 64 -7.59 -10.24 1.06
C THR A 64 -6.52 -10.10 -0.01
N PHE A 65 -5.96 -8.90 -0.14
CA PHE A 65 -4.89 -8.64 -1.09
C PHE A 65 -3.95 -7.56 -0.59
N LEU A 66 -2.75 -7.59 -1.15
CA LEU A 66 -1.78 -6.52 -1.03
C LEU A 66 -1.43 -5.98 -2.41
N VAL A 67 -1.10 -4.69 -2.43
CA VAL A 67 -0.54 -4.02 -3.60
C VAL A 67 0.97 -4.09 -3.47
N ASN A 68 1.61 -4.73 -4.45
CA ASN A 68 3.06 -4.79 -4.58
C ASN A 68 3.47 -3.86 -5.72
N LEU A 69 4.21 -2.81 -5.38
CA LEU A 69 4.71 -1.81 -6.31
C LEU A 69 6.23 -1.75 -6.20
N ASN A 70 6.90 -1.86 -7.33
CA ASN A 70 8.32 -1.55 -7.44
C ASN A 70 8.64 -0.87 -8.78
N ALA A 71 9.92 -0.68 -9.06
CA ALA A 71 10.39 0.03 -10.26
C ALA A 71 10.09 -0.69 -11.59
N THR A 72 9.66 -1.95 -11.58
CA THR A 72 9.45 -2.76 -12.79
C THR A 72 8.06 -3.38 -12.90
N TYR A 73 7.28 -3.43 -11.82
CA TYR A 73 5.91 -3.93 -11.86
C TYR A 73 5.00 -3.32 -10.79
N LEU A 74 3.71 -3.32 -11.15
CA LEU A 74 2.57 -3.18 -10.25
C LEU A 74 1.79 -4.49 -10.25
N GLN A 75 1.59 -5.08 -9.08
CA GLN A 75 0.85 -6.33 -8.92
C GLN A 75 -0.11 -6.23 -7.74
N LEU A 76 -1.27 -6.87 -7.89
CA LEU A 76 -2.19 -7.14 -6.80
C LEU A 76 -2.12 -8.64 -6.52
N ASN A 77 -1.58 -9.00 -5.36
CA ASN A 77 -1.47 -10.38 -4.93
C ASN A 77 -2.46 -10.60 -3.79
N GLY A 78 -3.28 -11.65 -3.89
CA GLY A 78 -4.32 -11.91 -2.90
C GLY A 78 -4.53 -13.38 -2.61
N VAL A 79 -5.36 -13.62 -1.59
CA VAL A 79 -5.89 -14.92 -1.21
C VAL A 79 -7.41 -14.78 -1.16
N TYR A 80 -8.10 -15.73 -1.78
CA TYR A 80 -9.54 -15.88 -1.71
C TYR A 80 -9.87 -17.21 -1.05
N LEU A 81 -10.76 -17.21 -0.05
CA LEU A 81 -11.21 -18.42 0.64
C LEU A 81 -12.34 -19.09 -0.15
N GLY A 82 -11.97 -19.87 -1.17
CA GLY A 82 -12.93 -20.61 -1.99
C GLY A 82 -12.29 -21.22 -3.22
N THR A 83 -13.13 -21.55 -4.21
CA THR A 83 -12.66 -22.08 -5.50
C THR A 83 -12.12 -20.98 -6.40
N GLU A 84 -11.28 -21.36 -7.36
CA GLU A 84 -10.84 -20.46 -8.43
C GLU A 84 -12.02 -19.81 -9.19
N GLU A 85 -13.05 -20.59 -9.52
CA GLU A 85 -14.24 -20.09 -10.24
C GLU A 85 -14.94 -18.96 -9.47
N ASN A 86 -15.12 -19.12 -8.16
CA ASN A 86 -15.74 -18.10 -7.32
C ASN A 86 -14.85 -16.86 -7.20
N ALA A 87 -13.52 -17.04 -7.11
CA ALA A 87 -12.57 -15.92 -7.10
C ALA A 87 -12.68 -15.07 -8.38
N GLN A 88 -12.76 -15.72 -9.54
CA GLN A 88 -12.92 -15.06 -10.84
C GLN A 88 -14.24 -14.27 -10.92
N ILE A 89 -15.34 -14.83 -10.39
CA ILE A 89 -16.64 -14.17 -10.35
C ILE A 89 -16.59 -12.92 -9.45
N VAL A 90 -16.07 -13.05 -8.24
CA VAL A 90 -15.94 -11.94 -7.27
C VAL A 90 -15.07 -10.82 -7.86
N MET A 91 -13.96 -11.17 -8.51
CA MET A 91 -13.00 -10.20 -9.05
C MET A 91 -13.36 -9.67 -10.43
N LYS A 92 -14.43 -10.14 -11.07
CA LYS A 92 -14.78 -9.78 -12.46
C LYS A 92 -14.91 -8.27 -12.69
N ASN A 93 -15.62 -7.57 -11.82
CA ASN A 93 -15.80 -6.13 -11.96
C ASN A 93 -14.49 -5.38 -11.67
N PHE A 94 -13.74 -5.84 -10.65
CA PHE A 94 -12.46 -5.28 -10.28
C PHE A 94 -11.44 -5.38 -11.43
N THR A 95 -11.29 -6.55 -12.06
CA THR A 95 -10.37 -6.75 -13.18
C THR A 95 -10.82 -6.01 -14.43
N SER A 96 -12.13 -5.91 -14.67
CA SER A 96 -12.67 -5.12 -15.78
C SER A 96 -12.36 -3.62 -15.64
N LEU A 97 -12.38 -3.08 -14.42
CA LEU A 97 -12.12 -1.66 -14.17
C LEU A 97 -10.61 -1.36 -14.09
N SER A 98 -9.85 -2.20 -13.40
CA SER A 98 -8.40 -2.03 -13.21
C SER A 98 -7.55 -2.38 -14.44
N LYS A 99 -8.10 -3.13 -15.40
CA LYS A 99 -7.48 -3.49 -16.70
C LYS A 99 -6.03 -4.00 -16.56
N PRO A 100 -5.79 -5.06 -15.77
CA PRO A 100 -4.44 -5.59 -15.63
C PRO A 100 -3.94 -6.20 -16.94
N ASN A 101 -2.64 -6.13 -17.20
CA ASN A 101 -2.01 -6.74 -18.37
C ASN A 101 -2.08 -8.28 -18.36
N SER A 102 -2.21 -8.87 -17.17
CA SER A 102 -2.36 -10.31 -16.96
C SER A 102 -3.13 -10.58 -15.67
N THR A 103 -3.80 -11.73 -15.60
CA THR A 103 -4.50 -12.17 -14.39
C THR A 103 -4.31 -13.67 -14.26
N TYR A 104 -3.94 -14.11 -13.07
CA TYR A 104 -3.70 -15.50 -12.76
C TYR A 104 -4.46 -15.88 -11.50
N TYR A 105 -5.09 -17.05 -11.52
CA TYR A 105 -5.71 -17.67 -10.36
C TYR A 105 -5.09 -19.05 -10.20
N TYR A 106 -4.74 -19.40 -8.96
CA TYR A 106 -4.15 -20.68 -8.63
C TYR A 106 -4.91 -21.22 -7.43
N GLU A 107 -5.62 -22.32 -7.62
CA GLU A 107 -6.26 -23.02 -6.51
C GLU A 107 -5.18 -23.78 -5.72
N GLU A 108 -5.09 -23.47 -4.43
CA GLU A 108 -4.13 -24.08 -3.50
C GLU A 108 -4.78 -24.30 -2.13
N THR A 109 -4.17 -25.13 -1.29
CA THR A 109 -4.63 -25.25 0.10
C THR A 109 -4.31 -23.97 0.88
N PHE A 110 -5.11 -23.65 1.91
CA PHE A 110 -4.81 -22.52 2.80
C PHE A 110 -3.39 -22.60 3.38
N PHE A 111 -2.95 -23.80 3.77
CA PHE A 111 -1.60 -24.03 4.28
C PHE A 111 -0.52 -23.70 3.24
N SER A 112 -0.66 -24.21 2.01
CA SER A 112 0.27 -23.90 0.90
C SER A 112 0.34 -22.39 0.62
N SER A 113 -0.80 -21.70 0.73
CA SER A 113 -0.84 -20.24 0.60
C SER A 113 -0.01 -19.55 1.69
N VAL A 114 -0.21 -19.90 2.95
CA VAL A 114 0.57 -19.34 4.08
C VAL A 114 2.07 -19.55 3.86
N VAL A 115 2.48 -20.75 3.43
CA VAL A 115 3.88 -21.06 3.11
C VAL A 115 4.42 -20.11 2.05
N ARG A 116 3.74 -20.00 0.90
CA ARG A 116 4.12 -19.10 -0.20
C ARG A 116 4.29 -17.65 0.25
N TRP A 117 3.38 -17.15 1.08
CA TRP A 117 3.42 -15.77 1.57
C TRP A 117 4.45 -15.52 2.68
N SER A 118 4.77 -16.54 3.47
CA SER A 118 5.71 -16.44 4.59
C SER A 118 7.18 -16.41 4.17
N GLY A 119 7.49 -16.78 2.92
CA GLY A 119 8.86 -16.92 2.44
C GLY A 119 9.66 -18.00 3.18
N VAL A 120 9.00 -18.85 3.96
CA VAL A 120 9.62 -20.01 4.62
C VAL A 120 9.18 -21.30 3.92
N THR A 121 9.97 -22.37 4.07
CA THR A 121 9.59 -23.70 3.56
C THR A 121 8.43 -24.29 4.37
N GLU A 122 7.69 -25.24 3.80
CA GLU A 122 6.56 -25.91 4.49
C GLU A 122 6.95 -26.45 5.87
N GLU A 123 8.12 -27.07 5.94
CA GLU A 123 8.72 -27.59 7.19
C GLU A 123 8.96 -26.48 8.22
N GLY A 124 9.32 -25.27 7.76
CA GLY A 124 9.51 -24.08 8.59
C GLY A 124 8.20 -23.44 9.06
N VAL A 125 7.09 -23.63 8.36
CA VAL A 125 5.74 -23.23 8.85
C VAL A 125 5.22 -24.22 9.87
N ILE A 126 5.46 -25.53 9.66
CA ILE A 126 5.06 -26.58 10.60
C ILE A 126 5.87 -26.47 11.90
N ASN A 127 7.15 -26.10 11.80
CA ASN A 127 8.05 -25.91 12.93
C ASN A 127 8.72 -24.53 12.88
N PRO A 128 7.99 -23.46 13.22
CA PRO A 128 8.54 -22.11 13.17
C PRO A 128 9.68 -21.96 14.19
N VAL A 129 10.91 -21.86 13.68
CA VAL A 129 12.04 -21.46 14.51
C VAL A 129 11.94 -19.94 14.71
N LEU A 130 11.52 -19.52 15.91
CA LEU A 130 11.59 -18.13 16.32
C LEU A 130 13.06 -17.70 16.31
N GLN A 131 13.49 -17.00 15.26
CA GLN A 131 14.75 -16.28 15.27
C GLN A 131 14.52 -14.92 15.91
N PRO A 132 14.97 -14.67 17.16
CA PRO A 132 14.92 -13.33 17.70
C PRO A 132 15.82 -12.44 16.83
N ARG A 133 15.24 -11.44 16.16
CA ARG A 133 16.02 -10.37 15.52
C ARG A 133 16.79 -9.66 16.63
N THR A 134 18.09 -9.93 16.75
CA THR A 134 19.00 -9.00 17.41
C THR A 134 19.10 -7.78 16.52
N SER A 135 18.43 -6.69 16.91
CA SER A 135 18.76 -5.36 16.43
C SER A 135 20.23 -5.12 16.75
N ALA A 136 21.08 -5.05 15.73
CA ALA A 136 22.43 -4.53 15.89
C ALA A 136 22.32 -3.02 16.13
N ILE A 137 23.04 -2.58 17.16
CA ILE A 137 23.19 -1.20 17.67
C ILE A 137 23.84 -0.31 16.61
#